data_AF-A0A2G9Q6Q9-F1
#
_entry.id   AF-A0A2G9Q6Q9-F1
#
_cell.length_a   1.000
_cell.length_b   1.000
_cell.length_c   1.000
_cell.angle_alpha   90.00
_cell.angle_beta   90.00
_cell.angle_gamma   90.00
#
_symmetry.space_group_name_H-M   'P 1'
#
loop_
_entity.id
_entity.type
_entity.pdbx_description
1 polymer ?
#
loop_
_entity_poly.entity_id
_entity_poly.type
_entity_poly.pdbx_seq_one_letter_code
_entity_poly.pdbx_strand_id
1 'polypeptide(L)' 'MAFEEMVEMVSILRREDYDAKKGLYTRPNMRKDKIMSSVVTATEAKFGIKWAKEQLRKRWSDLGESRS' A
#
# COMPACT_ATOMS: atom_id res chain seq x y z
N MET A 1 6.48 13.04 4.21
CA MET A 1 6.73 11.63 4.60
C MET A 1 8.21 11.50 4.82
N ALA A 2 8.61 11.08 6.01
CA ALA A 2 9.97 10.69 6.30
C ALA A 2 10.34 9.42 5.53
N PHE A 3 11.62 9.25 5.25
CA PHE A 3 12.14 8.08 4.54
C PHE A 3 11.75 6.77 5.24
N GLU A 4 11.75 6.74 6.56
CA GLU A 4 11.35 5.58 7.37
C GLU A 4 9.89 5.17 7.17
N GLU A 5 8.96 6.14 7.09
CA GLU A 5 7.55 5.86 6.80
C GLU A 5 7.38 5.24 5.41
N MET A 6 8.09 5.78 4.42
CA MET A 6 8.07 5.30 3.03
C MET A 6 8.60 3.86 2.93
N VAL A 7 9.70 3.56 3.62
CA VAL A 7 10.29 2.22 3.67
C VAL A 7 9.34 1.22 4.33
N GLU A 8 8.65 1.61 5.40
CA GLU A 8 7.65 0.78 6.06
C GLU A 8 6.45 0.48 5.15
N MET A 9 5.92 1.49 4.46
CA MET A 9 4.80 1.29 3.54
C MET A 9 5.18 0.35 2.38
N VAL A 10 6.37 0.52 1.79
CA VAL A 10 6.88 -0.32 0.70
C VAL A 10 7.16 -1.75 1.18
N SER A 11 7.62 -1.94 2.43
CA SER A 11 7.89 -3.27 2.99
C SER A 11 6.60 -4.07 3.22
N ILE A 12 5.56 -3.42 3.74
CA ILE A 12 4.22 -4.02 3.89
C ILE A 12 3.64 -4.37 2.52
N LEU A 13 3.78 -3.46 1.55
CA LEU A 13 3.28 -3.69 0.21
C LEU A 13 3.95 -4.91 -0.43
N ARG A 14 5.29 -5.02 -0.36
CA ARG A 14 6.01 -6.21 -0.84
C ARG A 14 5.61 -7.47 -0.09
N ARG A 15 5.38 -7.41 1.22
CA ARG A 15 4.98 -8.57 2.02
C ARG A 15 3.59 -9.07 1.62
N GLU A 16 2.60 -8.18 1.58
CA GLU A 16 1.22 -8.52 1.23
C GLU A 16 1.06 -8.88 -0.27
N ASP A 17 1.90 -8.32 -1.14
CA ASP A 17 1.95 -8.66 -2.56
C ASP A 17 2.62 -10.04 -2.79
N TYR A 18 3.68 -10.36 -2.04
CA TYR A 18 4.37 -11.64 -2.11
C TYR A 18 3.59 -12.79 -1.46
N ASP A 19 2.93 -12.53 -0.33
CA ASP A 19 2.17 -13.54 0.43
C ASP A 19 0.80 -13.90 -0.21
N ALA A 20 0.49 -13.30 -1.36
CA ALA A 20 -0.65 -13.64 -2.19
C ALA A 20 -0.46 -14.98 -2.94
N LYS A 21 -0.16 -16.04 -2.19
CA LYS A 21 -0.15 -17.46 -2.61
C LYS A 21 -1.56 -18.02 -2.89
N LYS A 22 -2.63 -17.23 -2.83
CA LYS A 22 -4.01 -17.73 -2.85
C LYS A 22 -4.85 -17.11 -3.98
N GLY A 23 -4.98 -17.89 -5.05
CA GLY A 23 -6.10 -17.85 -5.99
C GLY A 23 -6.14 -16.64 -6.94
N LEU A 24 -6.31 -16.92 -8.22
CA LEU A 24 -6.71 -15.93 -9.21
C LEU A 24 -8.08 -15.37 -8.80
N TYR A 25 -8.10 -14.25 -8.08
CA TYR A 25 -9.33 -13.52 -7.82
C TYR A 25 -9.76 -12.78 -9.08
N THR A 26 -11.03 -12.92 -9.41
CA THR A 26 -11.73 -12.33 -10.57
C THR A 26 -11.75 -10.79 -10.59
N ARG A 27 -11.22 -10.13 -9.55
CA ARG A 27 -11.23 -8.66 -9.40
C ARG A 27 -9.86 -8.12 -8.95
N PRO A 28 -9.03 -7.62 -9.87
CA PRO A 28 -7.73 -7.02 -9.57
C PRO A 28 -7.77 -5.89 -8.53
N ASN A 29 -8.86 -5.12 -8.48
CA ASN A 29 -9.01 -4.01 -7.55
C ASN A 29 -9.12 -4.42 -6.07
N MET A 30 -9.68 -5.60 -5.76
CA MET A 30 -9.86 -6.02 -4.37
C MET A 30 -8.52 -6.24 -3.64
N ARG A 31 -7.50 -6.70 -4.37
CA ARG A 31 -6.16 -6.92 -3.82
C ARG A 31 -5.48 -5.59 -3.52
N LYS A 32 -5.50 -4.66 -4.48
CA LYS A 32 -4.98 -3.30 -4.26
C LYS A 32 -5.67 -2.65 -3.05
N ASP A 33 -6.99 -2.80 -2.92
CA ASP A 33 -7.73 -2.19 -1.82
C ASP A 33 -7.41 -2.80 -0.45
N LYS A 34 -7.17 -4.11 -0.40
CA LYS A 34 -6.77 -4.80 0.82
C LYS A 34 -5.35 -4.40 1.24
N ILE A 35 -4.41 -4.38 0.31
CA ILE A 35 -3.03 -3.93 0.57
C ILE A 35 -3.03 -2.48 1.04
N MET A 36 -3.82 -1.62 0.41
CA MET A 36 -3.94 -0.21 0.81
C MET A 36 -4.57 -0.04 2.18
N SER A 37 -5.55 -0.89 2.56
CA SER A 37 -6.02 -0.95 3.95
C SER A 37 -4.90 -1.31 4.92
N SER A 38 -4.13 -2.37 4.63
CA SER A 38 -3.03 -2.82 5.50
C SER A 38 -1.96 -1.75 5.70
N VAL A 39 -1.60 -1.03 4.63
CA VAL A 39 -0.64 0.09 4.69
C VAL A 39 -1.16 1.23 5.55
N VAL A 40 -2.43 1.65 5.38
CA VAL A 40 -3.03 2.71 6.19
C VAL A 40 -3.07 2.31 7.67
N THR A 41 -3.53 1.11 7.99
CA THR A 41 -3.65 0.63 9.37
C THR A 41 -2.29 0.52 10.05
N ALA A 42 -1.27 0.00 9.37
CA ALA A 42 0.07 -0.14 9.94
C ALA A 42 0.77 1.22 10.12
N THR A 43 0.58 2.15 9.18
CA THR A 43 1.14 3.50 9.30
C THR A 43 0.50 4.27 10.45
N GLU A 44 -0.82 4.16 10.61
CA GLU A 44 -1.53 4.75 11.74
C GLU A 44 -1.06 4.12 13.07
N ALA A 45 -0.90 2.80 13.13
CA ALA A 45 -0.45 2.11 14.34
C ALA A 45 1.02 2.43 14.72
N LYS A 46 1.91 2.58 13.74
CA LYS A 46 3.35 2.75 13.99
C LYS A 46 3.76 4.21 14.14
N PHE A 47 3.17 5.11 13.35
CA PHE A 47 3.54 6.52 13.29
C PHE A 47 2.45 7.46 13.82
N GLY A 48 1.24 6.96 14.09
CA GLY A 48 0.10 7.81 14.47
C GLY A 48 -0.45 8.66 13.32
N ILE A 49 -0.04 8.37 12.09
CA ILE A 49 -0.36 9.21 10.93
C ILE A 49 -1.60 8.66 10.23
N LYS A 50 -2.71 9.39 10.36
CA LYS A 50 -3.94 9.10 9.63
C LYS A 50 -3.81 9.50 8.16
N TRP A 51 -3.69 8.49 7.31
CA TRP A 51 -3.79 8.68 5.87
C TRP A 51 -5.20 8.36 5.35
N ALA A 52 -5.71 9.21 4.47
CA ALA A 52 -6.84 8.84 3.63
C ALA A 52 -6.36 7.87 2.54
N LYS A 53 -7.07 6.75 2.33
CA LYS A 53 -6.80 5.78 1.25
C LYS A 53 -6.57 6.45 -0.11
N GLU A 54 -7.28 7.54 -0.36
CA GLU A 54 -7.23 8.30 -1.60
C GLU A 54 -5.95 9.13 -1.78
N GLN A 55 -5.44 9.72 -0.69
CA GLN A 55 -4.14 10.41 -0.68
C GLN A 55 -3.00 9.42 -0.97
N LEU A 56 -3.11 8.22 -0.40
CA LEU A 56 -2.17 7.14 -0.63
C LEU A 56 -2.26 6.69 -2.11
N ARG A 57 -3.46 6.45 -2.64
CA ARG A 57 -3.65 6.07 -4.06
C ARG A 57 -3.05 7.08 -5.03
N LYS A 58 -3.28 8.38 -4.81
CA LYS A 58 -2.72 9.45 -5.65
C LYS A 58 -1.19 9.40 -5.66
N ARG A 59 -0.56 9.32 -4.48
CA ARG A 59 0.90 9.21 -4.35
C ARG A 59 1.47 7.94 -4.97
N TRP A 60 0.73 6.83 -4.93
CA TRP A 60 1.12 5.59 -5.59
C TRP A 60 1.00 5.66 -7.11
N SER A 61 -0.02 6.35 -7.64
CA SER A 61 -0.09 6.66 -9.07
C SER A 61 1.13 7.47 -9.50
N ASP A 62 1.50 8.51 -8.73
CA ASP A 62 2.68 9.34 -9.02
C ASP A 62 3.99 8.50 -9.03
N LEU A 63 4.11 7.50 -8.15
CA LEU A 63 5.27 6.58 -8.11
C LEU A 63 5.26 5.53 -9.23
N GLY A 64 4.07 5.09 -9.65
CA GLY A 64 3.88 4.11 -10.73
C GLY A 64 4.05 4.70 -12.13
N GLU A 65 3.76 5.99 -12.30
CA GLU A 65 3.85 6.70 -13.59
C GLU A 65 5.31 6.97 -14.02
N SER A 66 6.27 6.86 -13.10
CA SER A 66 7.71 6.89 -13.42
C SER A 66 8.23 5.57 -14.04
N ARG A 67 7.34 4.65 -14.43
CA ARG A 67 7.67 3.35 -15.05
C ARG A 67 7.06 3.14 -16.45
N SER A 68 6.64 4.20 -17.13
CA SER A 68 6.37 4.19 -18.57
C SER A 68 7.48 4.92 -19.34
#